data_AF-A0AAP9AG82-F1
#
_entry.id   AF-A0AAP9AG82-F1
#
_cell.length_a   1.000
_cell.length_b   1.000
_cell.length_c   1.000
_cell.angle_alpha   90.00
_cell.angle_beta   90.00
_cell.angle_gamma   90.00
#
_symmetry.space_group_name_H-M   'P 1'
#
loop_
_entity.id
_entity.type
_entity.pdbx_description
1 polymer ?
#
loop_
_entity_poly.entity_id
_entity_poly.type
_entity_poly.pdbx_seq_one_letter_code
_entity_poly.pdbx_strand_id
1 'polypeptide(L)'
;MLKNRMSNTDKFIVSVAFVCLLSILFLFVSLVATIYSTKIYKFDFCIQSQCIDYFANKITGVVVLAQFFGWFITLVAALGGAIIALRTYVTGVGNSNITNHIAHFSMFRDFLNSEINKRKKISPDSVDVHLWYNVIFPESKSGRLECSQNYRDHLNNIKEVVDEANSHMSTLSGKYKYQTHQRKIIEAFANFGVVMNNGPKNIFIDIEYEVFGLIDSVNSTFVNESPVFCKMERRYS
;
A
#
# COMPACT_ATOMS: atom_id res chain seq x y z
N MET A 1 9.82 -18.56 26.03
CA MET A 1 11.07 -18.62 25.22
C MET A 1 10.81 -18.00 23.86
N LEU A 2 11.05 -16.70 23.72
CA LEU A 2 11.00 -16.01 22.43
C LEU A 2 12.26 -16.40 21.65
N LYS A 3 12.11 -17.35 20.73
CA LYS A 3 13.16 -17.68 19.76
C LYS A 3 13.36 -16.44 18.89
N ASN A 4 14.41 -15.69 19.18
CA ASN A 4 14.76 -14.46 18.47
C ASN A 4 14.98 -14.82 16.99
N ARG A 5 13.96 -14.64 16.16
CA ARG A 5 14.05 -14.89 14.71
C ARG A 5 14.90 -13.76 14.14
N MET A 6 16.20 -14.03 14.00
CA MET A 6 17.12 -13.14 13.29
C MET A 6 16.50 -12.72 11.94
N SER A 7 16.50 -11.41 11.69
CA SER A 7 16.09 -10.83 10.42
C SER A 7 17.00 -11.34 9.30
N ASN A 8 16.52 -11.30 8.05
CA ASN A 8 17.35 -11.64 6.89
C ASN A 8 18.60 -10.75 6.78
N THR A 9 18.51 -9.51 7.27
CA THR A 9 19.64 -8.58 7.38
C THR A 9 20.68 -9.08 8.38
N ASP A 10 20.24 -9.53 9.56
CA ASP A 10 21.14 -10.04 10.61
C ASP A 10 21.88 -11.30 10.13
N LYS A 11 21.18 -12.19 9.41
CA LYS A 11 21.79 -13.38 8.81
C LYS A 11 22.85 -13.04 7.76
N PHE A 12 22.60 -12.02 6.95
CA PHE A 12 23.56 -11.55 5.95
C PHE A 12 24.82 -10.97 6.62
N ILE A 13 24.65 -10.11 7.63
CA ILE A 13 25.77 -9.52 8.39
C ILE A 13 26.62 -10.63 9.04
N VAL A 14 25.98 -11.60 9.69
CA VAL A 14 26.69 -12.73 10.30
C VAL A 14 27.43 -13.58 9.26
N SER A 15 26.82 -13.80 8.09
CA SER A 15 27.47 -14.52 6.98
C SER A 15 28.72 -13.81 6.46
N VAL A 16 28.65 -12.49 6.23
CA VAL A 16 29.80 -11.69 5.78
C VAL A 16 30.92 -11.69 6.83
N ALA A 17 30.57 -11.52 8.12
CA ALA A 17 31.54 -11.58 9.21
C ALA A 17 32.27 -12.93 9.28
N PHE A 18 31.53 -14.03 9.07
CA PHE A 18 32.10 -15.37 9.02
C PHE A 18 33.07 -15.56 7.84
N VAL A 19 32.70 -15.08 6.65
CA VAL A 19 33.60 -15.12 5.47
C VAL A 19 34.87 -14.31 5.72
N CYS A 20 34.76 -13.12 6.32
CA CYS A 20 35.94 -12.31 6.66
C CYS A 20 36.88 -13.05 7.62
N LEU A 21 36.33 -13.71 8.65
CA LEU A 21 37.11 -14.48 9.62
C LEU A 21 37.84 -15.65 8.96
N LEU A 22 37.17 -16.38 8.07
CA LEU A 22 37.78 -17.46 7.29
C LEU A 22 38.88 -16.94 6.36
N SER A 23 38.68 -15.82 5.67
CA SER A 23 39.68 -15.20 4.81
C SER A 23 40.93 -14.79 5.60
N ILE A 24 40.76 -14.19 6.78
CA ILE A 24 41.87 -13.83 7.67
C ILE A 24 42.65 -15.07 8.09
N LEU A 25 41.96 -16.14 8.49
CA LEU A 25 42.60 -17.39 8.90
C LEU A 25 43.38 -18.03 7.75
N PHE A 26 42.83 -18.02 6.53
CA PHE A 26 43.50 -18.53 5.35
C PHE A 26 44.76 -17.71 4.98
N LEU A 27 44.67 -16.38 5.04
CA LEU A 27 45.81 -15.49 4.82
C LEU A 27 46.91 -15.70 5.86
N PHE A 28 46.54 -15.89 7.13
CA PHE A 28 47.48 -16.17 8.20
C PHE A 28 48.23 -17.49 7.97
N VAL A 29 47.52 -18.56 7.63
CA VAL A 29 48.13 -19.86 7.29
C VAL A 29 49.06 -19.73 6.08
N SER A 30 48.63 -19.00 5.04
CA SER A 30 49.44 -18.76 3.84
C SER A 30 50.74 -18.01 4.18
N LEU A 31 50.67 -16.95 4.99
CA LEU A 31 51.83 -16.18 5.44
C LEU A 31 52.83 -17.05 6.22
N VAL A 32 52.34 -17.81 7.20
CA VAL A 32 53.19 -18.70 8.02
C VAL A 32 53.88 -19.73 7.13
N ALA A 33 53.14 -20.37 6.21
CA ALA A 33 53.70 -21.34 5.28
C ALA A 33 54.79 -20.73 4.39
N THR A 34 54.58 -19.50 3.88
CA THR A 34 55.59 -18.78 3.09
C THR A 34 56.85 -18.48 3.90
N ILE A 35 56.72 -18.02 5.15
CA ILE A 35 57.87 -17.71 6.04
C ILE A 35 58.73 -18.96 6.30
N TYR A 36 58.10 -20.11 6.58
CA TYR A 36 58.82 -21.36 6.81
C TYR A 36 59.52 -21.88 5.54
N SER A 37 58.83 -21.86 4.40
CA SER A 37 59.37 -22.34 3.11
C SER A 37 60.56 -21.50 2.63
N THR A 38 60.48 -20.18 2.78
CA THR A 38 61.53 -19.24 2.36
C THR A 38 62.65 -19.03 3.39
N LYS A 39 62.54 -19.68 4.56
CA LYS A 39 63.48 -19.56 5.70
C LYS A 39 63.70 -18.13 6.18
N ILE A 40 62.70 -17.25 6.00
CA ILE A 40 62.80 -15.84 6.38
C ILE A 40 62.97 -15.68 7.89
N TYR A 41 62.51 -16.65 8.69
CA TYR A 41 62.66 -16.66 10.15
C TYR A 41 64.12 -16.64 10.65
N LYS A 42 65.11 -16.86 9.77
CA LYS A 42 66.54 -16.85 10.11
C LYS A 42 67.19 -15.47 10.02
N PHE A 43 66.51 -14.49 9.44
CA PHE A 43 67.04 -13.13 9.32
C PHE A 43 66.67 -12.30 10.54
N ASP A 44 67.55 -11.39 10.91
CA ASP A 44 67.28 -10.40 11.97
C ASP A 44 66.21 -9.40 11.52
N PHE A 45 65.46 -8.89 12.50
CA PHE A 45 64.41 -7.92 12.24
C PHE A 45 65.01 -6.59 11.74
N CYS A 46 64.53 -6.14 10.57
CA CYS A 46 65.01 -4.93 9.91
C CYS A 46 63.84 -4.16 9.27
N ILE A 47 63.82 -2.83 9.43
CA ILE A 47 62.77 -1.92 8.89
C ILE A 47 63.33 -1.01 7.78
N GLN A 48 64.60 -1.16 7.38
CA GLN A 48 65.14 -0.37 6.27
C GLN A 48 64.38 -0.68 4.96
N SER A 49 64.28 0.29 4.06
CA SER A 49 63.55 0.17 2.79
C SER A 49 63.92 -1.11 2.02
N GLN A 50 65.22 -1.44 1.98
CA GLN A 50 65.73 -2.63 1.30
C GLN A 50 65.21 -3.94 1.91
N CYS A 51 65.05 -3.99 3.24
CA CYS A 51 64.48 -5.12 3.97
C CYS A 51 62.98 -5.27 3.70
N ILE A 52 62.25 -4.15 3.64
CA ILE A 52 60.81 -4.13 3.33
C ILE A 52 60.58 -4.61 1.90
N ASP A 53 61.35 -4.13 0.92
CA ASP A 53 61.22 -4.56 -0.49
C ASP A 53 61.57 -6.04 -0.67
N TYR A 54 62.60 -6.53 0.02
CA TYR A 54 62.95 -7.95 -0.01
C TYR A 54 61.83 -8.83 0.56
N PHE A 55 61.27 -8.44 1.71
CA PHE A 55 60.17 -9.15 2.34
C PHE A 55 58.93 -9.13 1.46
N ALA A 56 58.53 -7.95 0.97
CA ALA A 56 57.37 -7.77 0.09
C ALA A 56 57.47 -8.65 -1.16
N ASN A 57 58.64 -8.70 -1.81
CA ASN A 57 58.88 -9.56 -2.97
C ASN A 57 58.75 -11.06 -2.66
N LYS A 58 59.10 -11.50 -1.45
CA LYS A 58 58.95 -12.90 -1.03
C LYS A 58 57.54 -13.27 -0.64
N ILE A 59 56.74 -12.32 -0.15
CA ILE A 59 55.33 -12.52 0.22
C ILE A 59 54.33 -12.07 -0.84
N THR A 60 54.77 -11.70 -2.06
CA THR A 60 53.91 -11.20 -3.14
C THR A 60 52.68 -12.07 -3.38
N GLY A 61 52.83 -13.41 -3.31
CA GLY A 61 51.69 -14.33 -3.45
C GLY A 61 50.62 -14.15 -2.36
N VAL A 62 51.03 -13.90 -1.12
CA VAL A 62 50.12 -13.62 0.01
C VAL A 62 49.44 -12.26 -0.18
N VAL A 63 50.17 -11.26 -0.69
CA VAL A 63 49.63 -9.91 -0.97
C VAL A 63 48.58 -9.98 -2.08
N VAL A 64 48.86 -10.68 -3.18
CA VAL A 64 47.89 -10.87 -4.29
C VAL A 64 46.65 -11.63 -3.80
N LEU A 65 46.84 -12.65 -2.96
CA LEU A 65 45.74 -13.38 -2.34
C LEU A 65 44.89 -12.50 -1.41
N ALA A 66 45.53 -11.62 -0.63
CA ALA A 66 44.83 -10.65 0.22
C ALA A 66 44.03 -9.65 -0.62
N GLN A 67 44.60 -9.15 -1.73
CA GLN A 67 43.88 -8.30 -2.67
C GLN A 67 42.65 -9.01 -3.26
N PHE A 68 42.79 -10.28 -3.65
CA PHE A 68 41.67 -11.08 -4.16
C PHE A 68 40.53 -11.18 -3.14
N PHE A 69 40.82 -11.54 -1.88
CA PHE A 69 39.80 -11.59 -0.84
C PHE A 69 39.20 -10.21 -0.54
N GLY A 70 40.00 -9.15 -0.55
CA GLY A 70 39.52 -7.78 -0.39
C GLY A 70 38.51 -7.39 -1.47
N TRP A 71 38.83 -7.66 -2.74
CA TRP A 71 37.91 -7.45 -3.86
C TRP A 71 36.65 -8.30 -3.75
N PHE A 72 36.80 -9.58 -3.38
CA PHE A 72 35.68 -10.50 -3.22
C PHE A 72 34.71 -10.05 -2.11
N ILE A 73 35.22 -9.69 -0.93
CA ILE A 73 34.41 -9.20 0.19
C ILE A 73 33.71 -7.89 -0.21
N THR A 74 34.42 -6.98 -0.86
CA THR A 74 33.84 -5.71 -1.33
C THR A 74 32.67 -5.95 -2.30
N LEU A 75 32.83 -6.88 -3.25
CA LEU A 75 31.77 -7.25 -4.18
C LEU A 75 30.55 -7.83 -3.47
N VAL A 76 30.76 -8.80 -2.56
CA VAL A 76 29.67 -9.42 -1.78
C VAL A 76 28.96 -8.40 -0.91
N ALA A 77 29.70 -7.52 -0.24
CA ALA A 77 29.15 -6.46 0.59
C ALA A 77 28.34 -5.45 -0.23
N ALA A 78 28.85 -5.03 -1.40
CA ALA A 78 28.15 -4.11 -2.29
C ALA A 78 26.84 -4.71 -2.82
N LEU A 79 26.88 -5.93 -3.35
CA LEU A 79 25.69 -6.62 -3.86
C LEU A 79 24.65 -6.89 -2.77
N GLY A 80 25.10 -7.37 -1.61
CA GLY A 80 24.22 -7.63 -0.48
C GLY A 80 23.62 -6.35 0.10
N GLY A 81 24.41 -5.28 0.20
CA GLY A 81 23.94 -3.95 0.59
C GLY A 81 22.86 -3.42 -0.34
N ALA A 82 23.05 -3.54 -1.66
CA ALA A 82 22.04 -3.17 -2.65
C ALA A 82 20.74 -3.98 -2.51
N ILE A 83 20.84 -5.30 -2.29
CA ILE A 83 19.67 -6.17 -2.08
C ILE A 83 18.91 -5.79 -0.80
N ILE A 84 19.63 -5.53 0.30
CA ILE A 84 19.02 -5.11 1.56
C ILE A 84 18.33 -3.77 1.39
N ALA A 85 18.99 -2.79 0.76
CA ALA A 85 18.41 -1.48 0.49
C ALA A 85 17.12 -1.58 -0.33
N LEU A 86 17.12 -2.40 -1.40
CA LEU A 86 15.93 -2.64 -2.22
C LEU A 86 14.79 -3.28 -1.42
N ARG A 87 15.09 -4.28 -0.59
CA ARG A 87 14.08 -4.93 0.27
C ARG A 87 13.50 -3.95 1.30
N THR A 88 14.35 -3.16 1.95
CA THR A 88 13.92 -2.13 2.89
C THR A 88 13.02 -1.11 2.19
N TYR A 89 13.37 -0.70 0.97
CA TYR A 89 12.52 0.18 0.16
C TYR A 89 11.15 -0.45 -0.13
N VAL A 90 11.10 -1.68 -0.64
CA VAL A 90 9.84 -2.38 -0.96
C VAL A 90 8.96 -2.55 0.28
N THR A 91 9.55 -2.98 1.41
CA THR A 91 8.83 -3.07 2.69
C THR A 91 8.37 -1.69 3.17
N GLY A 92 9.19 -0.66 3.01
CA GLY A 92 8.85 0.71 3.34
C GLY A 92 7.64 1.22 2.56
N VAL A 93 7.61 1.00 1.25
CA VAL A 93 6.45 1.33 0.39
C VAL A 93 5.21 0.56 0.82
N GLY A 94 5.32 -0.75 1.10
CA GLY A 94 4.18 -1.55 1.58
C GLY A 94 3.60 -1.02 2.90
N ASN A 95 4.46 -0.70 3.87
CA ASN A 95 4.03 -0.12 5.16
C ASN A 95 3.41 1.27 4.98
N SER A 96 3.99 2.09 4.10
CA SER A 96 3.45 3.41 3.75
C SER A 96 2.04 3.27 3.15
N ASN A 97 1.84 2.36 2.19
CA ASN A 97 0.54 2.10 1.57
C ASN A 97 -0.52 1.69 2.59
N ILE A 98 -0.18 0.78 3.52
CA ILE A 98 -1.10 0.36 4.60
C ILE A 98 -1.44 1.54 5.51
N THR A 99 -0.43 2.33 5.91
CA THR A 99 -0.63 3.50 6.78
C THR A 99 -1.53 4.54 6.10
N ASN A 100 -1.29 4.81 4.81
CA ASN A 100 -2.10 5.71 4.00
C ASN A 100 -3.54 5.20 3.84
N HIS A 101 -3.73 3.89 3.59
CA HIS A 101 -5.05 3.27 3.54
C HIS A 101 -5.83 3.47 4.85
N ILE A 102 -5.19 3.22 6.00
CA ILE A 102 -5.83 3.39 7.32
C ILE A 102 -6.18 4.86 7.57
N ALA A 103 -5.27 5.79 7.28
CA ALA A 103 -5.49 7.22 7.48
C ALA A 103 -6.64 7.74 6.59
N HIS A 104 -6.64 7.38 5.31
CA HIS A 104 -7.67 7.79 4.37
C HIS A 104 -9.04 7.16 4.71
N PHE A 105 -9.06 5.88 5.10
CA PHE A 105 -10.29 5.24 5.57
C PHE A 105 -10.85 5.89 6.84
N SER A 106 -10.00 6.24 7.81
CA SER A 106 -10.45 6.97 9.01
C SER A 106 -11.04 8.31 8.64
N MET A 107 -10.36 9.09 7.78
CA MET A 107 -10.86 10.39 7.31
C MET A 107 -12.22 10.25 6.61
N PHE A 108 -12.36 9.27 5.73
CA PHE A 108 -13.63 8.99 5.05
C PHE A 108 -14.74 8.64 6.04
N ARG A 109 -14.47 7.70 6.96
CA ARG A 109 -15.42 7.28 7.99
C ARG A 109 -15.86 8.45 8.86
N ASP A 110 -14.91 9.26 9.33
CA ASP A 110 -15.16 10.35 10.25
C ASP A 110 -15.97 11.46 9.54
N PHE A 111 -15.65 11.76 8.28
CA PHE A 111 -16.45 12.65 7.44
C PHE A 111 -17.87 12.12 7.22
N LEU A 112 -18.00 10.85 6.79
CA LEU A 112 -19.29 10.25 6.47
C LEU A 112 -20.21 10.21 7.70
N ASN A 113 -19.67 9.82 8.86
CA ASN A 113 -20.43 9.84 10.12
C ASN A 113 -20.85 11.26 10.51
N SER A 114 -19.98 12.26 10.34
CA SER A 114 -20.33 13.66 10.56
C SER A 114 -21.48 14.09 9.63
N GLU A 115 -21.45 13.69 8.36
CA GLU A 115 -22.53 13.98 7.42
C GLU A 115 -23.83 13.25 7.76
N ILE A 116 -23.78 11.98 8.14
CA ILE A 116 -24.97 11.23 8.59
C ILE A 116 -25.61 11.93 9.80
N ASN A 117 -24.81 12.39 10.77
CA ASN A 117 -25.31 13.06 11.97
C ASN A 117 -26.02 14.40 11.70
N LYS A 118 -25.79 15.03 10.54
CA LYS A 118 -26.51 16.25 10.14
C LYS A 118 -27.91 15.97 9.61
N ARG A 119 -28.22 14.71 9.30
CA ARG A 119 -29.44 14.25 8.61
C ARG A 119 -30.35 13.55 9.62
N LYS A 120 -31.66 13.79 9.53
CA LYS A 120 -32.63 13.34 10.55
C LYS A 120 -33.27 12.00 10.21
N LYS A 121 -33.24 11.61 8.93
CA LYS A 121 -33.97 10.45 8.39
C LYS A 121 -33.03 9.33 7.92
N ILE A 122 -31.72 9.49 8.09
CA ILE A 122 -30.70 8.46 7.84
C ILE A 122 -30.17 7.97 9.19
N SER A 123 -30.18 6.65 9.40
CA SER A 123 -29.55 6.05 10.57
C SER A 123 -28.07 5.74 10.28
N PRO A 124 -27.14 5.93 11.23
CA PRO A 124 -25.77 5.42 11.10
C PRO A 124 -25.73 3.92 10.74
N ASP A 125 -26.64 3.12 11.31
CA ASP A 125 -26.70 1.68 11.06
C ASP A 125 -27.20 1.31 9.65
N SER A 126 -27.81 2.27 8.94
CA SER A 126 -28.27 2.07 7.56
C SER A 126 -27.17 2.28 6.51
N VAL A 127 -25.95 2.62 6.92
CA VAL A 127 -24.84 2.91 6.02
C VAL A 127 -23.63 2.05 6.36
N ASP A 128 -23.26 1.14 5.47
CA ASP A 128 -22.01 0.39 5.55
C ASP A 128 -20.85 1.25 5.01
N VAL A 129 -20.18 1.91 5.95
CA VAL A 129 -19.02 2.77 5.68
C VAL A 129 -17.88 2.01 5.00
N HIS A 130 -17.66 0.74 5.36
CA HIS A 130 -16.59 -0.07 4.79
C HIS A 130 -16.88 -0.44 3.35
N LEU A 131 -18.11 -0.88 3.08
CA LEU A 131 -18.53 -1.21 1.72
C LEU A 131 -18.49 0.03 0.83
N TRP A 132 -19.05 1.16 1.27
CA TRP A 132 -19.03 2.40 0.48
C TRP A 132 -17.60 2.82 0.16
N TYR A 133 -16.72 2.83 1.16
CA TYR A 133 -15.31 3.15 0.96
C TYR A 133 -14.63 2.20 -0.03
N ASN A 134 -14.85 0.89 0.09
CA ASN A 134 -14.22 -0.10 -0.79
C ASN A 134 -14.75 -0.03 -2.22
N VAL A 135 -16.02 0.37 -2.41
CA VAL A 135 -16.58 0.59 -3.74
C VAL A 135 -15.95 1.82 -4.39
N ILE A 136 -15.72 2.91 -3.65
CA ILE A 136 -15.04 4.10 -4.18
C ILE A 136 -13.54 3.81 -4.42
N PHE A 137 -12.84 3.23 -3.45
CA PHE A 137 -11.38 3.07 -3.42
C PHE A 137 -10.91 1.61 -3.22
N PRO A 138 -11.23 0.69 -4.15
CA PRO A 138 -10.93 -0.74 -3.99
C PRO A 138 -9.43 -1.04 -3.87
N GLU A 139 -8.60 -0.25 -4.55
CA GLU A 139 -7.14 -0.42 -4.61
C GLU A 139 -6.39 0.41 -3.54
N SER A 140 -7.08 0.94 -2.54
CA SER A 140 -6.47 1.79 -1.51
C SER A 140 -5.36 1.08 -0.71
N LYS A 141 -5.46 -0.24 -0.48
CA LYS A 141 -4.41 -1.04 0.15
C LYS A 141 -3.13 -1.14 -0.69
N SER A 142 -3.26 -1.00 -2.00
CA SER A 142 -2.17 -0.93 -2.97
C SER A 142 -1.57 0.48 -3.08
N GLY A 143 -2.08 1.45 -2.32
CA GLY A 143 -1.66 2.85 -2.33
C GLY A 143 -2.35 3.72 -3.40
N ARG A 144 -3.35 3.19 -4.11
CA ARG A 144 -4.10 3.95 -5.15
C ARG A 144 -5.41 4.47 -4.58
N LEU A 145 -5.55 5.79 -4.53
CA LEU A 145 -6.72 6.51 -3.99
C LEU A 145 -7.53 7.16 -5.11
N GLU A 146 -7.77 6.42 -6.18
CA GLU A 146 -8.58 6.87 -7.31
C GLU A 146 -10.00 6.31 -7.20
N CYS A 147 -10.99 7.12 -7.58
CA CYS A 147 -12.37 6.66 -7.65
C CYS A 147 -12.51 5.56 -8.71
N SER A 148 -13.07 4.43 -8.31
CA SER A 148 -13.29 3.29 -9.21
C SER A 148 -14.32 3.61 -10.29
N GLN A 149 -14.19 2.96 -11.44
CA GLN A 149 -15.21 3.00 -12.49
C GLN A 149 -16.53 2.38 -12.01
N ASN A 150 -16.45 1.30 -11.21
CA ASN A 150 -17.63 0.64 -10.66
C ASN A 150 -18.51 1.58 -9.82
N TYR A 151 -17.90 2.44 -9.00
CA TYR A 151 -18.67 3.46 -8.27
C TYR A 151 -19.36 4.45 -9.21
N ARG A 152 -18.67 4.90 -10.27
CA ARG A 152 -19.26 5.79 -11.29
C ARG A 152 -20.45 5.12 -12.00
N ASP A 153 -20.34 3.83 -12.29
CA ASP A 153 -21.42 3.05 -12.90
C ASP A 153 -22.63 2.94 -11.94
N HIS A 154 -22.40 2.76 -10.64
CA HIS A 154 -23.47 2.82 -9.64
C HIS A 154 -24.14 4.19 -9.58
N LEU A 155 -23.38 5.29 -9.63
CA LEU A 155 -23.94 6.65 -9.69
C LEU A 155 -24.78 6.87 -10.95
N ASN A 156 -24.33 6.37 -12.09
CA ASN A 156 -25.08 6.46 -13.34
C ASN A 156 -26.37 5.62 -13.29
N ASN A 157 -26.33 4.43 -12.70
CA ASN A 157 -27.53 3.62 -12.49
C ASN A 157 -28.58 4.35 -11.63
N ILE A 158 -28.17 5.00 -10.53
CA ILE A 158 -29.07 5.83 -9.70
C ILE A 158 -29.74 6.92 -10.56
N LYS A 159 -28.94 7.61 -11.38
CA LYS A 159 -29.44 8.65 -12.28
C LYS A 159 -30.46 8.09 -13.27
N GLU A 160 -30.17 6.94 -13.88
CA GLU A 160 -31.08 6.26 -14.81
C GLU A 160 -32.41 5.87 -14.14
N VAL A 161 -32.40 5.39 -12.90
CA VAL A 161 -33.64 5.09 -12.15
C VAL A 161 -34.51 6.34 -11.99
N VAL A 162 -33.91 7.48 -11.65
CA VAL A 162 -34.62 8.76 -11.49
C VAL A 162 -35.19 9.25 -12.83
N ASP A 163 -34.38 9.18 -13.90
CA ASP A 163 -34.78 9.60 -15.25
C ASP A 163 -35.90 8.71 -15.81
N GLU A 164 -35.84 7.39 -15.59
CA GLU A 164 -36.90 6.45 -15.95
C GLU A 164 -38.21 6.82 -15.24
N ALA A 165 -38.18 7.07 -13.93
CA ALA A 165 -39.36 7.47 -13.16
C ALA A 165 -39.98 8.78 -13.67
N ASN A 166 -39.15 9.77 -14.00
CA ASN A 166 -39.58 11.03 -14.61
C ASN A 166 -40.25 10.82 -15.97
N SER A 167 -39.69 9.94 -16.82
CA SER A 167 -40.24 9.65 -18.14
C SER A 167 -41.63 9.02 -18.06
N HIS A 168 -41.85 8.11 -17.11
CA HIS A 168 -43.14 7.45 -16.91
C HIS A 168 -44.23 8.41 -16.41
N MET A 169 -43.88 9.41 -15.60
CA MET A 169 -44.81 10.48 -15.19
C MET A 169 -45.26 11.36 -16.36
N SER A 170 -44.40 11.56 -17.37
CA SER A 170 -44.77 12.32 -18.59
C SER A 170 -45.60 11.54 -19.60
N THR A 171 -45.74 10.21 -19.46
CA THR A 171 -46.59 9.43 -20.36
C THR A 171 -48.05 9.44 -19.92
N LEU A 172 -48.96 9.83 -20.82
CA LEU A 172 -50.43 9.81 -20.64
C LEU A 172 -51.04 8.45 -20.26
N SER A 173 -50.23 7.38 -20.20
CA SER A 173 -50.71 6.00 -19.98
C SER A 173 -51.05 5.66 -18.53
N GLY A 174 -50.73 6.53 -17.55
CA GLY A 174 -51.08 6.33 -16.14
C GLY A 174 -50.38 5.13 -15.48
N LYS A 175 -49.36 4.53 -16.11
CA LYS A 175 -48.69 3.30 -15.66
C LYS A 175 -47.59 3.51 -14.59
N TYR A 176 -47.39 4.72 -14.08
CA TYR A 176 -46.38 4.95 -13.06
C TYR A 176 -46.76 4.25 -11.75
N LYS A 177 -46.01 3.20 -11.40
CA LYS A 177 -46.12 2.51 -10.11
C LYS A 177 -44.98 2.96 -9.22
N TYR A 178 -45.30 3.82 -8.27
CA TYR A 178 -44.35 4.33 -7.28
C TYR A 178 -43.55 3.21 -6.57
N GLN A 179 -44.20 2.10 -6.25
CA GLN A 179 -43.56 0.92 -5.63
C GLN A 179 -42.42 0.35 -6.49
N THR A 180 -42.52 0.46 -7.82
CA THR A 180 -41.46 0.01 -8.74
C THR A 180 -40.24 0.92 -8.63
N HIS A 181 -40.44 2.25 -8.58
CA HIS A 181 -39.35 3.22 -8.35
C HIS A 181 -38.68 2.97 -7.01
N GLN A 182 -39.48 2.85 -5.95
CA GLN A 182 -39.01 2.59 -4.60
C GLN A 182 -38.10 1.35 -4.53
N ARG A 183 -38.50 0.23 -5.14
CA ARG A 183 -37.67 -0.97 -5.19
C ARG A 183 -36.36 -0.74 -5.95
N LYS A 184 -36.43 -0.12 -7.14
CA LYS A 184 -35.24 0.13 -7.98
C LYS A 184 -34.22 1.03 -7.28
N ILE A 185 -34.67 2.07 -6.60
CA ILE A 185 -33.76 2.99 -5.91
C ILE A 185 -33.16 2.37 -4.65
N ILE A 186 -33.93 1.55 -3.90
CA ILE A 186 -33.39 0.76 -2.79
C ILE A 186 -32.28 -0.18 -3.27
N GLU A 187 -32.51 -0.91 -4.37
CA GLU A 187 -31.50 -1.78 -4.97
C GLU A 187 -30.28 -1.00 -5.45
N ALA A 188 -30.48 0.16 -6.09
CA ALA A 188 -29.38 1.01 -6.56
C ALA A 188 -28.49 1.51 -5.41
N PHE A 189 -29.09 1.93 -4.29
CA PHE A 189 -28.36 2.38 -3.10
C PHE A 189 -27.64 1.25 -2.35
N ALA A 190 -28.24 0.06 -2.31
CA ALA A 190 -27.63 -1.10 -1.66
C ALA A 190 -26.27 -1.48 -2.29
N ASN A 191 -26.06 -1.22 -3.59
CA ASN A 191 -24.83 -1.57 -4.31
C ASN A 191 -23.56 -0.90 -3.77
N PHE A 192 -23.69 0.24 -3.08
CA PHE A 192 -22.56 0.90 -2.42
C PHE A 192 -22.74 1.02 -0.91
N GLY A 193 -23.64 0.23 -0.33
CA GLY A 193 -23.75 0.06 1.13
C GLY A 193 -24.75 0.98 1.83
N VAL A 194 -25.69 1.61 1.12
CA VAL A 194 -26.79 2.35 1.76
C VAL A 194 -28.06 1.51 1.74
N VAL A 195 -28.57 1.18 2.93
CA VAL A 195 -29.78 0.39 3.11
C VAL A 195 -30.97 1.30 3.35
N MET A 196 -32.02 1.13 2.54
CA MET A 196 -33.28 1.85 2.72
C MET A 196 -34.44 0.88 2.84
N ASN A 197 -35.38 1.21 3.72
CA ASN A 197 -36.59 0.43 3.91
C ASN A 197 -37.72 0.97 3.04
N ASN A 198 -38.64 0.09 2.65
CA ASN A 198 -39.90 0.49 2.05
C ASN A 198 -40.72 1.33 3.05
N GLY A 199 -41.50 2.26 2.53
CA GLY A 199 -42.35 3.13 3.35
C GLY A 199 -43.35 3.93 2.52
N PRO A 200 -44.24 4.68 3.19
CA PRO A 200 -45.20 5.57 2.52
C PRO A 200 -44.50 6.58 1.61
N LYS A 201 -45.15 6.91 0.48
CA LYS A 201 -44.56 7.74 -0.59
C LYS A 201 -43.83 8.98 -0.08
N ASN A 202 -44.54 9.82 0.68
CA ASN A 202 -44.01 11.11 1.13
C ASN A 202 -42.76 10.94 2.02
N ILE A 203 -42.80 9.96 2.94
CA ILE A 203 -41.70 9.70 3.87
C ILE A 203 -40.47 9.19 3.10
N PHE A 204 -40.68 8.30 2.15
CA PHE A 204 -39.59 7.71 1.40
C PHE A 204 -38.92 8.73 0.46
N ILE A 205 -39.69 9.61 -0.19
CA ILE A 205 -39.12 10.67 -1.05
C ILE A 205 -38.27 11.64 -0.23
N ASP A 206 -38.66 11.91 1.01
CA ASP A 206 -37.84 12.68 1.92
C ASP A 206 -36.53 11.97 2.30
N ILE A 207 -36.58 10.67 2.59
CA ILE A 207 -35.38 9.86 2.89
C ILE A 207 -34.47 9.82 1.66
N GLU A 208 -35.03 9.57 0.47
CA GLU A 208 -34.31 9.59 -0.81
C GLU A 208 -33.57 10.92 -1.01
N TYR A 209 -34.21 12.05 -0.68
CA TYR A 209 -33.56 13.35 -0.77
C TYR A 209 -32.38 13.53 0.20
N GLU A 210 -32.52 13.07 1.45
CA GLU A 210 -31.41 13.12 2.41
C GLU A 210 -30.24 12.24 1.95
N VAL A 211 -30.53 11.06 1.39
CA VAL A 211 -29.52 10.14 0.84
C VAL A 211 -28.82 10.74 -0.37
N PHE A 212 -29.54 11.37 -1.30
CA PHE A 212 -28.93 12.13 -2.40
C PHE A 212 -28.01 13.23 -1.88
N GLY A 213 -28.45 13.98 -0.88
CA GLY A 213 -27.60 14.99 -0.25
C GLY A 213 -26.35 14.40 0.39
N LEU A 214 -26.44 13.19 0.97
CA LEU A 214 -25.30 12.48 1.53
C LEU A 214 -24.30 12.09 0.44
N ILE A 215 -24.79 11.49 -0.64
CA ILE A 215 -23.98 11.10 -1.80
C ILE A 215 -23.27 12.32 -2.41
N ASP A 216 -23.98 13.43 -2.61
CA ASP A 216 -23.40 14.68 -3.13
C ASP A 216 -22.29 15.23 -2.22
N SER A 217 -22.48 15.14 -0.90
CA SER A 217 -21.47 15.60 0.08
C SER A 217 -20.21 14.72 0.05
N VAL A 218 -20.38 13.40 -0.01
CA VAL A 218 -19.28 12.45 -0.16
C VAL A 218 -18.57 12.68 -1.49
N ASN A 219 -19.31 12.76 -2.58
CA ASN A 219 -18.73 12.90 -3.89
C ASN A 219 -17.96 14.22 -4.04
N SER A 220 -18.52 15.34 -3.60
CA SER A 220 -17.82 16.63 -3.67
C SER A 220 -16.51 16.67 -2.89
N THR A 221 -16.36 15.82 -1.87
CA THR A 221 -15.16 15.75 -1.03
C THR A 221 -14.14 14.73 -1.52
N PHE A 222 -14.59 13.56 -1.97
CA PHE A 222 -13.73 12.41 -2.24
C PHE A 222 -13.67 11.99 -3.72
N VAL A 223 -14.54 12.52 -4.57
CA VAL A 223 -14.69 12.08 -5.96
C VAL A 223 -14.65 13.27 -6.93
N ASN A 224 -13.70 13.24 -7.85
CA ASN A 224 -13.64 14.23 -8.92
C ASN A 224 -14.72 13.93 -9.98
N GLU A 225 -15.52 14.95 -10.32
CA GLU A 225 -16.55 14.94 -11.38
C GLU A 225 -17.62 13.85 -11.18
N SER A 226 -18.72 14.23 -10.52
CA SER A 226 -19.86 13.35 -10.26
C SER A 226 -21.18 14.07 -10.56
N PRO A 227 -22.27 13.32 -10.87
CA PRO A 227 -23.60 13.89 -10.93
C PRO A 227 -24.00 14.52 -9.59
N VAL A 228 -24.68 15.65 -9.63
CA VAL A 228 -25.24 16.30 -8.44
C VAL A 228 -26.71 15.91 -8.31
N PHE A 229 -27.01 14.92 -7.48
CA PHE A 229 -28.34 14.32 -7.37
C PHE A 229 -29.36 15.30 -6.78
N CYS A 230 -28.96 16.16 -5.84
CA CYS A 230 -29.87 17.16 -5.26
C CYS A 230 -30.38 18.18 -6.28
N LYS A 231 -29.72 18.33 -7.44
CA LYS A 231 -30.14 19.24 -8.52
C LYS A 231 -30.98 18.56 -9.60
N MET A 232 -31.16 17.23 -9.53
CA MET A 232 -31.96 16.50 -10.51
C MET A 232 -33.44 16.81 -10.35
N GLU A 233 -34.14 16.97 -11.49
CA GLU A 233 -35.60 17.08 -11.52
C GLU A 233 -36.22 15.76 -11.04
N ARG A 234 -37.25 15.82 -10.20
CA ARG A 234 -37.98 14.65 -9.70
C ARG A 234 -39.48 14.90 -9.81
N ARG A 235 -40.06 14.63 -10.97
CA ARG A 235 -41.49 14.85 -11.27
C ARG A 235 -42.42 13.93 -10.49
N TYR A 236 -41.88 12.87 -9.90
CA TYR A 236 -42.61 11.92 -9.07
C TYR A 236 -42.74 12.34 -7.60
N SER A 237 -42.07 13.44 -7.19
CA SER A 237 -42.17 14.06 -5.86
C SER A 237 -43.60 14.46 -5.54
#